data_AF-A0A227J0B5-F1
#
_entry.id   AF-A0A227J0B5-F1
#
_cell.length_a   1.000
_cell.length_b   1.000
_cell.length_c   1.000
_cell.angle_alpha   90.00
_cell.angle_beta   90.00
_cell.angle_gamma   90.00
#
_symmetry.space_group_name_H-M   'P 1'
#
loop_
_entity.id
_entity.type
_entity.pdbx_description
1 polymer ?
#
loop_
_entity_poly.entity_id
_entity_poly.type
_entity_poly.pdbx_seq_one_letter_code
_entity_poly.pdbx_strand_id
1 'polypeptide(L)'
;HEMSLNHELQFNKESRLSMRCKQCQFLSLCNGGCPKHRYLSDTGEYENVLCDGYFYFFSSVQKYLQAMTTLLAHGYPASYVMQALDGPLILTP
;
A
#
# COMPACT_ATOMS: atom_id res chain seq x y z
N HIS A 1 17.34 13.22 -40.30
CA HIS A 1 15.90 13.20 -39.91
C HIS A 1 15.77 12.23 -38.76
N GLU A 2 16.20 12.68 -37.58
CA GLU A 2 16.03 11.95 -36.31
C GLU A 2 14.62 12.22 -35.81
N MET A 3 13.87 11.18 -35.47
CA MET A 3 12.63 11.32 -34.74
C MET A 3 12.68 10.33 -33.58
N SER A 4 13.39 10.75 -32.53
CA SER A 4 13.31 10.14 -31.20
C SER A 4 11.88 10.28 -30.71
N LEU A 5 11.13 9.18 -30.73
CA LEU A 5 9.85 9.06 -30.05
C LEU A 5 10.11 9.06 -28.54
N ASN A 6 10.17 10.28 -27.98
CA ASN A 6 10.05 10.50 -26.55
C ASN A 6 8.64 10.08 -26.12
N HIS A 7 8.47 8.79 -25.80
CA HIS A 7 7.31 8.29 -25.09
C HIS A 7 7.45 8.71 -23.61
N GLU A 8 7.45 10.02 -23.36
CA GLU A 8 7.19 10.53 -22.03
C GLU A 8 5.71 10.26 -21.75
N LEU A 9 5.46 9.14 -21.06
CA LEU A 9 4.19 8.87 -20.39
C LEU A 9 3.90 10.06 -19.48
N GLN A 10 3.14 11.03 -20.00
CA GLN A 10 2.41 11.96 -19.18
C GLN A 10 1.34 11.14 -18.45
N PHE A 11 1.76 10.49 -17.37
CA PHE A 11 0.89 10.03 -16.31
C PHE A 11 0.18 11.27 -15.80
N ASN A 12 -1.03 11.52 -16.30
CA ASN A 12 -1.89 12.56 -15.77
C ASN A 12 -1.84 12.44 -14.24
N LYS A 13 -1.25 13.45 -13.61
CA LYS A 13 -1.05 13.55 -12.16
C LYS A 13 -2.39 13.56 -11.39
N GLU A 14 -3.50 13.46 -12.11
CA GLU A 14 -4.87 13.39 -11.60
C GLU A 14 -5.67 12.26 -12.29
N SER A 15 -5.25 11.00 -12.18
CA SER A 15 -6.27 9.94 -12.25
C SER A 15 -7.05 10.00 -10.94
N ARG A 16 -8.24 10.62 -11.00
CA ARG A 16 -9.13 10.80 -9.85
C ARG A 16 -9.35 9.45 -9.17
N LEU A 17 -9.06 9.38 -7.88
CA LEU A 17 -9.38 8.20 -7.07
C LEU A 17 -10.90 8.02 -7.01
N SER A 18 -11.36 6.78 -7.16
CA SER A 18 -12.77 6.43 -6.92
C SER A 18 -13.21 6.81 -5.52
N MET A 19 -14.51 6.97 -5.30
CA MET A 19 -15.05 7.23 -3.96
C MET A 19 -14.69 6.12 -2.98
N ARG A 20 -14.74 4.87 -3.44
CA ARG A 20 -14.28 3.70 -2.67
C ARG A 20 -12.81 3.84 -2.26
N CYS A 21 -11.93 4.24 -3.18
CA CYS A 21 -10.52 4.41 -2.89
C CYS A 21 -10.27 5.54 -1.89
N LYS A 22 -10.98 6.67 -2.01
CA LYS A 22 -10.91 7.81 -1.07
C LYS A 22 -11.34 7.44 0.35
N GLN A 23 -12.28 6.50 0.49
CA GLN A 23 -12.79 6.03 1.78
C GLN A 23 -12.03 4.82 2.34
N CYS A 24 -11.05 4.27 1.60
CA CYS A 24 -10.33 3.08 2.00
C CYS A 24 -9.32 3.35 3.12
N GLN A 25 -9.37 2.55 4.20
CA GLN A 25 -8.44 2.65 5.32
C GLN A 25 -6.95 2.43 4.95
N PHE A 26 -6.69 1.78 3.81
CA PHE A 26 -5.33 1.50 3.32
C PHE A 26 -4.87 2.47 2.23
N LEU A 27 -5.60 3.56 1.99
CA LEU A 27 -5.24 4.54 0.96
C LEU A 27 -3.82 5.08 1.16
N SER A 28 -3.40 5.36 2.40
CA SER A 28 -2.05 5.86 2.69
C SER A 28 -0.94 4.87 2.33
N LEU A 29 -1.23 3.57 2.29
CA LEU A 29 -0.26 2.53 1.94
C LEU A 29 -0.20 2.31 0.42
N CYS A 30 -1.35 2.24 -0.25
CA CYS A 30 -1.41 1.89 -1.68
C CYS A 30 -1.46 3.11 -2.61
N ASN A 31 -1.93 4.26 -2.13
CA ASN A 31 -2.15 5.50 -2.90
C ASN A 31 -2.97 5.32 -4.18
N GLY A 32 -3.90 4.35 -4.17
CA GLY A 32 -4.71 3.96 -5.34
C GLY A 32 -3.93 3.13 -6.39
N GLY A 33 -2.75 2.62 -6.04
CA GLY A 33 -1.89 1.82 -6.92
C GLY A 33 -1.37 2.59 -8.13
N CYS A 34 -0.67 1.89 -9.02
CA CYS A 34 -0.12 2.48 -10.25
C CYS A 34 -1.27 3.00 -11.15
N PRO A 35 -1.23 4.28 -11.60
CA PRO A 35 -2.23 4.83 -12.50
C PRO A 35 -2.41 4.05 -13.82
N LYS A 36 -1.34 3.43 -14.34
CA LYS A 36 -1.40 2.57 -15.55
C LYS A 36 -2.36 1.39 -15.40
N HIS A 37 -2.55 0.91 -14.17
CA HIS A 37 -3.38 -0.25 -13.86
C HIS A 37 -4.75 0.15 -13.32
N ARG A 38 -5.18 1.40 -13.53
CA ARG A 38 -6.52 1.86 -13.20
C ARG A 38 -7.41 1.76 -14.44
N TYR A 39 -8.51 1.02 -14.33
CA TYR A 39 -9.46 0.81 -15.41
C TYR A 39 -10.87 1.17 -14.94
N LEU A 40 -11.74 1.45 -15.91
CA LEU A 40 -13.15 1.73 -15.63
C LEU A 40 -13.81 0.50 -14.99
N SER A 41 -14.32 0.65 -13.78
CA SER A 41 -15.07 -0.38 -13.08
C SER A 41 -16.56 -0.30 -13.43
N ASP A 42 -17.34 -1.27 -12.94
CA ASP A 42 -18.80 -1.30 -13.08
C ASP A 42 -19.51 -0.11 -12.39
N THR A 43 -18.82 0.58 -11.46
CA THR A 43 -19.35 1.80 -10.81
C THR A 43 -19.16 3.04 -11.68
N GLY A 44 -18.51 2.92 -12.84
CA GLY A 44 -18.16 4.05 -13.71
C GLY A 44 -16.98 4.88 -13.21
N GLU A 45 -16.27 4.42 -12.18
CA GLU A 45 -15.05 5.06 -11.67
C GLU A 45 -13.80 4.25 -12.05
N TYR A 46 -12.64 4.92 -12.09
CA TYR A 46 -11.38 4.23 -12.35
C TYR A 46 -10.83 3.60 -11.07
N GLU A 47 -10.67 2.28 -11.07
CA GLU A 47 -10.12 1.52 -9.95
C GLU A 47 -8.90 0.72 -10.36
N ASN A 48 -7.95 0.56 -9.43
CA ASN A 48 -6.80 -0.30 -9.66
C ASN A 48 -7.23 -1.76 -9.69
N VAL A 49 -6.81 -2.55 -10.69
CA VAL A 49 -7.21 -3.98 -10.81
C VAL A 49 -6.81 -4.83 -9.61
N LEU A 50 -5.79 -4.41 -8.85
CA LEU A 50 -5.30 -5.10 -7.66
C LEU A 50 -5.92 -4.55 -6.37
N CYS A 51 -6.91 -3.66 -6.43
CA CYS A 51 -7.43 -2.98 -5.24
C CYS A 51 -7.93 -3.97 -4.18
N ASP A 52 -8.67 -5.01 -4.58
CA ASP A 52 -9.18 -6.03 -3.66
C ASP A 52 -8.05 -6.89 -3.08
N GLY A 53 -7.06 -7.23 -3.91
CA GLY A 53 -5.87 -7.94 -3.48
C GLY A 53 -5.05 -7.15 -2.45
N TYR A 54 -4.89 -5.84 -2.68
CA TYR A 54 -4.25 -4.94 -1.73
C TYR A 54 -5.04 -4.83 -0.44
N PHE A 55 -6.36 -4.66 -0.51
CA PHE A 55 -7.21 -4.60 0.68
C PHE A 55 -7.05 -5.86 1.53
N TYR A 56 -7.13 -7.04 0.90
CA TYR A 56 -6.96 -8.33 1.59
C TYR A 56 -5.55 -8.48 2.19
N PHE A 57 -4.52 -8.18 1.40
CA PHE A 57 -3.12 -8.25 1.84
C PHE A 57 -2.88 -7.36 3.06
N PHE A 58 -3.18 -6.06 2.96
CA PHE A 58 -2.94 -5.11 4.04
C PHE A 58 -3.76 -5.43 5.29
N SER A 59 -5.02 -5.88 5.14
CA SER A 59 -5.81 -6.36 6.27
C SER A 59 -5.14 -7.54 6.99
N SER A 60 -4.53 -8.44 6.25
CA SER A 60 -3.87 -9.64 6.80
C SER A 60 -2.55 -9.31 7.52
N VAL A 61 -1.78 -8.36 6.98
CA VAL A 61 -0.46 -8.02 7.52
C VAL A 61 -0.44 -6.84 8.50
N GLN A 62 -1.56 -6.11 8.65
CA GLN A 62 -1.62 -4.86 9.42
C GLN A 62 -1.01 -4.98 10.82
N LYS A 63 -1.40 -6.01 11.59
CA LYS A 63 -0.88 -6.23 12.95
C LYS A 63 0.63 -6.46 12.99
N TYR A 64 1.17 -7.16 11.99
CA TYR A 64 2.61 -7.43 11.87
C TYR A 64 3.37 -6.15 11.52
N LEU A 65 2.87 -5.36 10.57
CA LEU A 65 3.48 -4.08 10.20
C LEU A 65 3.47 -3.11 11.38
N GLN A 66 2.38 -3.03 12.12
CA GLN A 66 2.29 -2.21 13.34
C GLN A 66 3.32 -2.66 14.39
N ALA A 67 3.42 -3.96 14.66
CA ALA A 67 4.41 -4.50 15.58
C ALA A 67 5.86 -4.19 15.11
N MET A 68 6.16 -4.38 13.82
CA MET A 68 7.47 -4.03 13.24
C MET A 68 7.77 -2.54 13.40
N THR A 69 6.81 -1.64 13.14
CA THR A 69 7.01 -0.20 13.32
C THR A 69 7.31 0.17 14.77
N THR A 70 6.60 -0.45 15.72
CA THR A 70 6.84 -0.25 17.15
C THR A 70 8.23 -0.74 17.55
N LEU A 71 8.65 -1.92 17.09
CA LEU A 71 9.99 -2.46 17.36
C LEU A 71 11.09 -1.53 16.88
N LEU A 72 11.01 -1.11 15.61
CA LEU A 72 11.99 -0.22 15.00
C LEU A 72 12.04 1.14 15.70
N ALA A 73 10.89 1.68 16.11
CA ALA A 73 10.81 2.94 16.85
C ALA A 73 11.50 2.88 18.23
N HIS A 74 11.61 1.69 18.83
CA HIS A 74 12.29 1.45 20.11
C HIS A 74 13.71 0.88 19.93
N GLY A 75 14.24 0.82 18.70
CA GLY A 75 15.59 0.33 18.42
C GLY A 75 15.73 -1.20 18.40
N TYR A 76 14.62 -1.93 18.36
CA TYR A 76 14.63 -3.40 18.29
C TYR A 76 14.57 -3.92 16.85
N PRO A 77 15.14 -5.11 16.58
CA PRO A 77 15.02 -5.75 15.27
C PRO A 77 13.56 -6.06 14.91
N ALA A 78 13.17 -5.76 13.67
CA ALA A 78 11.84 -6.12 13.14
C ALA A 78 11.61 -7.65 13.12
N SER A 79 12.67 -8.46 13.16
CA SER A 79 12.58 -9.93 13.25
C SER A 79 11.90 -10.40 14.54
N TYR A 80 11.76 -9.55 15.56
CA TYR A 80 11.04 -9.87 16.79
C TYR A 80 9.51 -9.77 16.66
N VAL A 81 8.99 -9.51 15.45
CA VAL A 81 7.56 -9.31 15.20
C VAL A 81 6.66 -10.42 15.74
N MET A 82 7.07 -11.69 15.63
CA MET A 82 6.26 -12.82 16.11
C MET A 82 6.20 -12.83 17.64
N GLN A 83 7.34 -12.63 18.30
CA GLN A 83 7.43 -12.59 19.75
C GLN A 83 6.64 -11.41 20.33
N ALA A 84 6.68 -10.25 19.66
CA ALA A 84 5.93 -9.06 20.06
C ALA A 84 4.40 -9.22 19.95
N LEU A 85 3.94 -10.18 19.13
CA LEU A 85 2.52 -10.50 18.98
C LEU A 85 2.07 -11.62 19.92
N ASP A 86 2.97 -12.52 20.32
CA ASP A 86 2.69 -13.67 21.18
C ASP A 86 2.75 -13.33 22.69
N GLY A 87 3.36 -12.20 23.06
CA GLY A 87 3.39 -11.75 24.46
C GLY A 87 4.35 -10.58 24.72
N PRO A 88 4.53 -10.20 26.00
CA PRO A 88 5.51 -9.18 26.38
C PRO A 88 6.94 -9.62 26.00
N LEU A 89 7.68 -8.75 25.33
CA LEU A 89 9.10 -8.98 25.08
C LEU A 89 9.87 -8.82 26.38
N ILE A 90 10.30 -9.94 26.97
CA ILE A 90 11.28 -9.93 28.06
C ILE A 90 12.66 -9.92 27.41
N LEU A 91 13.25 -8.74 27.32
CA LEU A 91 14.59 -8.55 26.81
C LEU A 91 15.57 -8.65 27.98
N THR A 92 16.25 -9.77 28.08
CA THR A 92 17.41 -9.89 28.97
C THR A 92 18.58 -9.11 28.37
N PRO A 93 19.33 -8.33 29.18
CA PRO A 93 20.51 -7.60 28.73
C PRO A 93 21.55 -8.46 28.01
#